data_AF-A0A959PQ18-F1
#
_entry.id   AF-A0A959PQ18-F1
#
_cell.length_a   1.000
_cell.length_b   1.000
_cell.length_c   1.000
_cell.angle_alpha   90.00
_cell.angle_beta   90.00
_cell.angle_gamma   90.00
#
_symmetry.space_group_name_H-M   'P 1'
#
loop_
_entity.id
_entity.type
_entity.pdbx_description
1 polymer ?
#
loop_
_entity_poly.entity_id
_entity_poly.type
_entity_poly.pdbx_seq_one_letter_code
_entity_poly.pdbx_strand_id
1 'polypeptide(L)'
;LISLLAKYRNDESMQALLALDDQGRTVAGALFVADERYVYYLLGFRDESLSNNQGNTLLLWHGIEWALKTNRYFDFEGSSIPGVAHYFRRFGGEQRLCLEVYRP
;
A
#
# COMPACT_ATOMS: atom_id res chain seq x y z
N LEU A 1 -17.68 -5.55 -8.07
CA LEU A 1 -16.55 -4.68 -8.49
C LEU A 1 -16.09 -3.94 -7.23
N ILE A 2 -14.81 -3.98 -6.84
CA ILE A 2 -14.34 -3.22 -5.66
C ILE A 2 -14.30 -1.75 -6.08
N SER A 3 -15.18 -0.93 -5.52
CA SER A 3 -15.45 0.41 -6.07
C SER A 3 -15.31 1.54 -5.05
N LEU A 4 -15.30 1.25 -3.74
CA LEU A 4 -15.31 2.29 -2.72
C LEU A 4 -14.07 2.26 -1.83
N LEU A 5 -13.38 3.40 -1.78
CA LEU A 5 -12.32 3.70 -0.83
C LEU A 5 -12.92 4.54 0.31
N ALA A 6 -13.14 3.93 1.47
CA ALA A 6 -13.48 4.69 2.67
C ALA A 6 -12.21 5.35 3.23
N LYS A 7 -12.21 6.67 3.32
CA LYS A 7 -11.08 7.47 3.83
C LYS A 7 -11.33 7.84 5.29
N TYR A 8 -10.45 7.40 6.19
CA TYR A 8 -10.61 7.66 7.63
C TYR A 8 -9.81 8.87 8.11
N ARG A 9 -8.61 9.06 7.56
CA ARG A 9 -7.77 10.24 7.79
C ARG A 9 -7.06 10.55 6.48
N ASN A 10 -7.07 11.82 6.10
CA ASN A 10 -6.47 12.31 4.86
C ASN A 10 -5.96 13.73 5.10
N ASP A 11 -4.69 13.84 5.45
CA ASP A 11 -3.96 15.09 5.40
C ASP A 11 -2.75 14.94 4.47
N GLU A 12 -1.90 15.97 4.40
CA GLU A 12 -0.73 15.95 3.51
C GLU A 12 0.32 14.89 3.88
N SER A 13 0.33 14.41 5.13
CA SER A 13 1.36 13.50 5.65
C SER A 13 0.86 12.07 5.86
N MET A 14 -0.46 11.81 5.85
CA MET A 14 -0.97 10.47 6.11
C MET A 14 -2.35 10.21 5.48
N GLN A 15 -2.51 9.00 4.92
CA GLN A 15 -3.78 8.48 4.44
C GLN A 15 -4.08 7.08 4.99
N ALA A 16 -5.21 6.92 5.66
CA ALA A 16 -5.74 5.62 6.06
C ALA A 16 -6.99 5.28 5.23
N LEU A 17 -6.92 4.17 4.50
CA LEU A 17 -7.89 3.80 3.46
C LEU A 17 -8.38 2.36 3.66
N LEU A 18 -9.67 2.15 3.44
CA LEU A 18 -10.27 0.81 3.33
C LEU A 18 -10.84 0.60 1.93
N ALA A 19 -10.62 -0.58 1.36
CA ALA A 19 -11.31 -1.03 0.16
C ALA A 19 -12.55 -1.83 0.56
N LEU A 20 -13.70 -1.48 -0.03
CA LEU A 20 -14.99 -2.12 0.25
C LEU A 20 -15.50 -2.90 -0.96
N ASP A 21 -16.18 -4.01 -0.71
CA ASP A 21 -16.95 -4.72 -1.76
C ASP A 21 -18.29 -4.02 -2.06
N ASP A 22 -19.07 -4.61 -2.96
CA ASP A 22 -20.38 -4.12 -3.38
C ASP A 22 -21.45 -4.19 -2.27
N GLN A 23 -21.19 -4.94 -1.20
CA GLN A 23 -22.03 -5.03 -0.01
C GLN A 23 -21.56 -4.07 1.10
N GLY A 24 -20.51 -3.28 0.85
CA GLY A 24 -19.94 -2.34 1.83
C GLY A 24 -19.06 -3.01 2.89
N ARG A 25 -18.68 -4.28 2.70
CA ARG A 25 -17.78 -4.98 3.62
C ARG A 25 -16.33 -4.63 3.32
N THR A 26 -15.53 -4.44 4.36
CA THR A 26 -14.09 -4.21 4.23
C THR A 26 -13.39 -5.47 3.74
N VAL A 27 -12.72 -5.37 2.60
CA VAL A 27 -11.98 -6.50 2.01
C VAL A 27 -10.46 -6.33 2.13
N ALA A 28 -10.01 -5.08 2.29
CA ALA A 28 -8.61 -4.71 2.50
C ALA A 28 -8.49 -3.32 3.12
N GLY A 29 -7.32 -3.01 3.65
CA GLY A 29 -6.98 -1.66 4.09
C GLY A 29 -5.48 -1.36 4.02
N ALA A 30 -5.17 -0.08 4.06
CA ALA A 30 -3.84 0.44 3.89
C ALA A 30 -3.62 1.69 4.75
N LEU A 31 -2.40 1.82 5.29
CA LEU A 31 -1.90 3.06 5.88
C LEU A 31 -0.74 3.54 5.02
N PHE A 32 -0.87 4.77 4.52
CA PHE A 32 0.19 5.49 3.83
C PHE A 32 0.67 6.64 4.68
N VAL A 33 1.99 6.83 4.75
CA VAL A 33 2.64 7.97 5.40
C VAL A 33 3.47 8.69 4.34
N ALA A 34 3.58 10.01 4.41
CA ALA A 34 4.35 10.81 3.49
C ALA A 34 5.32 11.73 4.23
N ASP A 35 6.51 11.87 3.68
CA ASP A 35 7.46 12.93 4.04
C ASP A 35 7.65 13.89 2.85
N GLU A 36 8.73 14.67 2.83
CA GLU A 36 9.00 15.61 1.73
C GLU A 36 9.31 14.95 0.39
N ARG A 37 9.74 13.67 0.37
CA ARG A 37 10.26 12.98 -0.81
C ARG A 37 9.47 11.74 -1.20
N TYR A 38 8.85 11.06 -0.25
CA TYR A 38 8.27 9.74 -0.44
C TYR A 38 6.86 9.65 0.15
N VAL A 39 6.07 8.75 -0.45
CA VAL A 39 4.88 8.15 0.13
C VAL A 39 5.19 6.68 0.40
N TYR A 40 5.04 6.25 1.64
CA TYR A 40 5.38 4.91 2.12
C TYR A 40 4.11 4.06 2.31
N TYR A 41 4.12 2.82 1.83
CA TYR A 41 3.10 1.81 2.14
C TYR A 41 3.40 1.10 3.47
N LEU A 42 3.19 1.81 4.58
CA LEU A 42 3.63 1.36 5.91
C LEU A 42 2.87 0.12 6.41
N LEU A 43 1.56 0.06 6.17
CA LEU A 43 0.75 -1.10 6.58
C LEU A 43 -0.25 -1.47 5.49
N GLY A 44 -0.43 -2.78 5.33
CA GLY A 44 -1.41 -3.39 4.46
C GLY A 44 -2.09 -4.56 5.14
N PHE A 45 -3.39 -4.68 5.01
CA PHE A 45 -4.11 -5.88 5.43
C PHE A 45 -5.17 -6.25 4.39
N ARG A 46 -5.52 -7.53 4.39
CA ARG A 46 -6.59 -8.09 3.57
C ARG A 46 -7.36 -9.10 4.40
N ASP A 47 -8.68 -9.15 4.21
CA ASP A 47 -9.48 -10.26 4.72
C ASP A 47 -9.22 -11.52 3.88
N GLU A 48 -8.57 -12.51 4.48
CA GLU A 48 -8.21 -13.78 3.84
C GLU A 48 -9.43 -14.66 3.54
N SER A 49 -10.52 -14.50 4.30
CA SER A 49 -11.77 -15.25 4.06
C SER A 49 -12.45 -14.85 2.75
N LEU A 50 -12.14 -13.64 2.26
CA LEU A 50 -12.62 -13.09 1.01
C LEU A 50 -11.61 -13.36 -0.11
N SER A 51 -11.67 -14.59 -0.64
CA SER A 51 -10.84 -15.02 -1.77
C SER A 51 -11.02 -14.15 -3.02
N ASN A 52 -9.98 -14.02 -3.85
CA ASN A 52 -9.96 -13.28 -5.12
C ASN A 52 -10.37 -11.78 -5.10
N ASN A 53 -10.22 -11.08 -3.98
CA ASN A 53 -10.39 -9.63 -3.97
C ASN A 53 -9.08 -8.91 -4.38
N GLN A 54 -9.19 -7.88 -5.24
CA GLN A 54 -8.06 -7.06 -5.70
C GLN A 54 -7.87 -5.80 -4.83
N GLY A 55 -8.31 -5.85 -3.55
CA GLY A 55 -8.38 -4.70 -2.66
C GLY A 55 -7.02 -4.05 -2.41
N ASN A 56 -6.00 -4.84 -2.07
CA ASN A 56 -4.63 -4.33 -1.89
C ASN A 56 -4.07 -3.69 -3.16
N THR A 57 -4.38 -4.25 -4.33
CA THR A 57 -3.92 -3.71 -5.61
C THR A 57 -4.55 -2.34 -5.88
N LEU A 58 -5.84 -2.19 -5.61
CA LEU A 58 -6.54 -0.91 -5.70
C LEU A 58 -5.95 0.13 -4.73
N LEU A 59 -5.67 -0.28 -3.48
CA LEU A 59 -5.09 0.61 -2.47
C LEU A 59 -3.68 1.06 -2.86
N LEU A 60 -2.81 0.14 -3.30
CA LEU A 60 -1.47 0.48 -3.78
C LEU A 60 -1.52 1.40 -5.00
N TRP A 61 -2.43 1.15 -5.94
CA TRP A 61 -2.64 2.04 -7.09
C TRP A 61 -2.96 3.46 -6.64
N HIS A 62 -3.90 3.62 -5.69
CA HIS A 62 -4.21 4.92 -5.11
C HIS A 62 -3.00 5.56 -4.44
N GLY A 63 -2.20 4.79 -3.69
CA GLY A 63 -0.97 5.29 -3.07
C GLY A 63 0.05 5.81 -4.08
N ILE A 64 0.24 5.09 -5.19
CA ILE A 64 1.11 5.49 -6.30
C ILE A 64 0.60 6.78 -6.95
N GLU A 65 -0.70 6.87 -7.22
CA GLU A 65 -1.32 8.09 -7.74
C GLU A 65 -1.18 9.27 -6.77
N TRP A 66 -1.27 9.02 -5.46
CA TRP A 66 -1.10 10.06 -4.44
C TRP A 66 0.34 10.58 -4.41
N ALA A 67 1.33 9.70 -4.49
CA ALA A 67 2.73 10.09 -4.62
C ALA A 67 2.95 10.96 -5.86
N LEU A 68 2.44 10.53 -7.02
CA LEU A 68 2.55 11.29 -8.27
C LEU A 68 1.89 12.68 -8.17
N LYS A 69 0.66 12.75 -7.65
CA LYS A 69 -0.09 14.01 -7.48
C LYS A 69 0.59 15.00 -6.53
N THR A 70 1.43 14.49 -5.63
CA THR A 70 2.15 15.32 -4.65
C THR A 70 3.64 15.46 -4.96
N ASN A 71 4.06 15.08 -6.18
CA ASN A 71 5.44 15.16 -6.65
C ASN A 71 6.45 14.43 -5.75
N ARG A 72 6.07 13.24 -5.27
CA ARG A 72 6.87 12.34 -4.43
C ARG A 72 7.11 11.02 -5.13
N TYR A 73 8.15 10.31 -4.69
CA TYR A 73 8.35 8.92 -5.05
C TYR A 73 7.43 8.02 -4.22
N PHE A 74 7.03 6.87 -4.77
CA PHE A 74 6.31 5.86 -4.00
C PHE A 74 7.29 4.79 -3.52
N ASP A 75 7.27 4.50 -2.23
CA ASP A 75 8.07 3.46 -1.60
C ASP A 75 7.17 2.34 -1.08
N PHE A 76 7.44 1.12 -1.56
CA PHE A 76 6.75 -0.09 -1.13
C PHE A 76 7.33 -0.65 0.19
N GLU A 77 8.43 -0.06 0.69
CA GLU A 77 9.36 -0.53 1.74
C GLU A 77 10.10 -1.83 1.38
N GLY A 78 9.39 -2.77 0.75
CA GLY A 78 9.89 -4.09 0.41
C GLY A 78 9.47 -5.15 1.42
N SER A 79 10.01 -6.36 1.29
CA SER A 79 9.75 -7.45 2.22
C SER A 79 10.80 -8.55 2.10
N SER A 80 11.14 -9.18 3.23
CA SER A 80 11.89 -10.44 3.24
C SER A 80 11.01 -11.66 2.92
N ILE A 81 9.68 -11.51 2.93
CA ILE A 81 8.72 -12.56 2.56
C ILE A 81 8.68 -12.65 1.03
N PRO A 82 9.10 -13.76 0.40
CA PRO A 82 9.26 -13.84 -1.06
C PRO A 82 7.99 -13.54 -1.85
N GLY A 83 6.83 -13.98 -1.36
CA GLY A 83 5.54 -13.73 -1.99
C GLY A 83 5.16 -12.25 -1.99
N VAL A 84 5.41 -11.54 -0.88
CA VAL A 84 5.16 -10.10 -0.75
C VAL A 84 6.13 -9.31 -1.63
N ALA A 85 7.43 -9.65 -1.60
CA ALA A 85 8.43 -9.02 -2.46
C ALA A 85 8.11 -9.22 -3.96
N HIS A 86 7.66 -10.42 -4.34
CA HIS A 86 7.21 -10.69 -5.70
C HIS A 86 5.96 -9.86 -6.05
N TYR A 87 5.01 -9.71 -5.14
CA TYR A 87 3.81 -8.91 -5.36
C TYR A 87 4.17 -7.44 -5.64
N PHE A 88 5.01 -6.82 -4.81
CA PHE A 88 5.44 -5.43 -5.03
C PHE A 88 6.23 -5.22 -6.32
N ARG A 89 7.10 -6.16 -6.71
CA ARG A 89 7.85 -6.08 -7.99
C ARG A 89 6.95 -5.96 -9.22
N ARG A 90 5.71 -6.45 -9.18
CA ARG A 90 4.78 -6.36 -10.32
C ARG A 90 4.33 -4.94 -10.64
N PHE A 91 4.52 -4.00 -9.72
CA PHE A 91 4.16 -2.58 -9.92
C PHE A 91 5.27 -1.77 -10.61
N GLY A 92 6.42 -2.37 -10.93
CA GLY A 92 7.48 -1.73 -11.72
C GLY A 92 8.45 -0.83 -10.92
N GLY A 93 8.44 -0.92 -9.59
CA GLY A 93 9.42 -0.22 -8.75
C GLY A 93 10.85 -0.75 -8.92
N GLU A 94 11.84 0.11 -8.70
CA GLU A 94 13.26 -0.28 -8.68
C GLU A 94 13.62 -0.93 -7.34
N GLN A 95 14.22 -2.12 -7.38
CA GLN A 95 14.65 -2.80 -6.15
C GLN A 95 15.83 -2.05 -5.51
N ARG A 96 15.71 -1.76 -4.21
CA ARG A 96 16.77 -1.16 -3.38
C ARG A 96 17.35 -2.19 -2.40
N LEU A 97 18.57 -1.96 -1.96
CA LEU A 97 19.27 -2.81 -0.99
C LEU A 97 18.63 -2.67 0.39
N CYS A 98 18.20 -3.78 0.99
CA CYS A 98 17.83 -3.84 2.40
C CYS A 98 19.05 -4.30 3.21
N LEU A 99 19.45 -3.52 4.20
CA LEU A 99 20.58 -3.81 5.08
C LEU A 99 20.06 -4.31 6.43
N GLU A 100 20.52 -5.50 6.82
CA GLU A 100 20.32 -6.02 8.17
C GLU A 100 21.61 -5.83 8.96
N VAL A 101 21.57 -4.96 9.97
CA VAL A 101 22.72 -4.67 10.82
C VAL A 101 22.50 -5.34 12.17
N TYR A 102 23.33 -6.34 12.48
CA TYR A 102 23.32 -7.01 13.78
C TYR A 102 24.54 -6.60 14.60
N ARG A 103 24.37 -6.52 15.92
CA ARG A 103 25.49 -6.43 16.87
C ARG A 103 25.75 -7.84 17.39
N PRO A 104 26.98 -8.37 17.27
CA PRO A 104 27.32 -9.70 17.78
C PRO A 104 27.24 -9.77 19.31
#